data_AF-S9RSH4-F1
#
_entry.id   AF-S9RSH4-F1
#
_cell.length_a   1.000
_cell.length_b   1.000
_cell.length_c   1.000
_cell.angle_alpha   90.00
_cell.angle_beta   90.00
_cell.angle_gamma   90.00
#
_symmetry.space_group_name_H-M   'P 1'
#
loop_
_entity.id
_entity.type
_entity.pdbx_description
1 polymer ?
#
loop_
_entity_poly.entity_id
_entity_poly.type
_entity_poly.pdbx_seq_one_letter_code
_entity_poly.pdbx_strand_id
1 'polypeptide(L)'
;MRCTSVFLLLALLSACTDNLPSVDATISPEARAADYPALVPLPDLIARSQTDSTIEVETKRLAARVARLKARARALQGRSIIDGATRLRLINAVKDRPA
;
A
#
# COMPACT_ATOMS: atom_id res chain seq x y z
N MET A 1 -28.36 6.45 -22.14
CA MET A 1 -27.59 6.83 -20.93
C MET A 1 -27.36 5.68 -19.95
N ARG A 2 -28.30 4.74 -19.75
CA ARG A 2 -28.07 3.54 -18.89
C ARG A 2 -27.09 2.54 -19.50
N CYS A 3 -27.20 2.26 -20.81
CA CYS A 3 -26.31 1.31 -21.49
C CYS A 3 -24.85 1.79 -21.54
N THR A 4 -24.62 3.10 -21.65
CA THR A 4 -23.29 3.71 -21.65
C THR A 4 -22.56 3.55 -20.31
N SER A 5 -23.28 3.64 -19.18
CA SER A 5 -22.68 3.37 -17.85
C SER A 5 -22.32 1.90 -17.65
N VAL A 6 -23.15 0.97 -18.14
CA VAL A 6 -22.86 -0.47 -18.08
C VAL A 6 -21.60 -0.80 -18.89
N PHE A 7 -21.48 -0.23 -20.09
CA PHE A 7 -20.32 -0.43 -20.95
C PHE A 7 -19.02 0.12 -20.33
N LEU A 8 -19.09 1.28 -19.68
CA LEU A 8 -17.96 1.87 -18.97
C LEU A 8 -17.50 1.01 -17.78
N LEU A 9 -18.45 0.45 -17.01
CA LEU A 9 -18.15 -0.43 -15.88
C LEU A 9 -17.42 -1.71 -16.34
N LEU A 10 -17.90 -2.32 -17.43
CA LEU A 10 -17.29 -3.52 -18.02
C LEU A 10 -15.87 -3.25 -18.52
N ALA A 11 -15.64 -2.09 -19.14
CA ALA A 11 -14.31 -1.68 -19.61
C ALA A 11 -13.32 -1.47 -18.46
N LEU A 12 -13.76 -0.89 -17.34
CA LEU A 12 -12.92 -0.71 -16.14
C LEU A 12 -12.51 -2.04 -15.48
N LEU A 13 -13.39 -3.04 -15.50
CA LEU A 13 -13.09 -4.37 -14.94
C LEU A 13 -12.05 -5.14 -15.79
N SER A 14 -12.10 -5.01 -17.12
CA SER A 14 -11.17 -5.69 -18.03
C SER A 14 -9.77 -5.06 -18.05
N ALA A 15 -9.64 -3.79 -17.64
CA ALA A 15 -8.36 -3.09 -17.65
C ALA A 15 -7.32 -3.67 -16.65
N CYS A 16 -7.76 -4.47 -15.67
CA CYS A 16 -6.85 -5.08 -14.70
C CYS A 16 -6.11 -6.32 -15.24
N THR A 17 -6.50 -6.89 -16.38
CA THR A 17 -5.94 -8.17 -16.87
C THR A 17 -5.07 -8.05 -18.12
N ASP A 18 -5.16 -6.95 -18.88
CA ASP A 18 -4.48 -6.81 -20.19
C ASP A 18 -2.95 -6.73 -20.11
N ASN A 19 -2.40 -6.35 -18.96
CA ASN A 19 -0.95 -6.22 -18.75
C ASN A 19 -0.40 -7.22 -17.73
N LEU A 20 -1.14 -8.28 -17.39
CA LEU A 20 -0.61 -9.29 -16.51
C LEU A 20 0.39 -10.16 -17.30
N PRO A 21 1.70 -10.11 -17.00
CA PRO A 21 2.65 -10.99 -17.66
C PRO A 21 2.25 -12.43 -17.39
N SER A 22 2.42 -13.31 -18.38
CA SER A 22 2.15 -14.73 -18.17
C SER A 22 3.06 -15.25 -17.05
N VAL A 23 2.46 -15.88 -16.04
CA VAL A 23 3.20 -16.39 -14.87
C VAL A 23 4.32 -17.33 -15.34
N ASP A 24 4.02 -18.15 -16.33
CA ASP A 24 4.94 -19.12 -16.93
C ASP A 24 6.08 -18.49 -17.75
N ALA A 25 5.94 -17.26 -18.26
CA ALA A 25 7.03 -16.59 -18.95
C ALA A 25 8.17 -16.16 -18.00
N THR A 26 7.91 -16.19 -16.70
CA THR A 26 8.91 -15.89 -15.67
C THR A 26 9.74 -17.13 -15.30
N ILE A 27 9.31 -18.32 -15.71
CA ILE A 27 9.98 -19.59 -15.38
C ILE A 27 11.02 -19.89 -16.45
N SER A 28 12.29 -19.94 -16.07
CA SER A 28 13.38 -20.25 -16.99
C SER A 28 13.30 -21.71 -17.49
N PRO A 29 13.88 -22.03 -18.66
CA PRO A 29 13.94 -23.41 -19.17
C PRO A 29 14.59 -24.37 -18.17
N GLU A 30 15.63 -23.91 -17.47
CA GLU A 30 16.35 -24.68 -16.46
C GLU A 30 15.47 -24.94 -15.24
N ALA A 31 14.72 -23.93 -14.77
CA ALA A 31 13.81 -24.08 -13.64
C ALA A 31 12.65 -25.05 -13.95
N ARG A 32 12.22 -25.13 -15.22
CA ARG A 32 11.17 -26.06 -15.66
C ARG A 32 11.66 -27.51 -15.75
N ALA A 33 12.95 -27.70 -16.02
CA ALA A 33 13.59 -29.02 -16.10
C ALA A 33 14.18 -29.50 -14.76
N ALA A 34 14.20 -28.65 -13.74
CA ALA A 34 14.74 -28.99 -12.43
C ALA A 34 13.80 -29.94 -11.66
N ASP A 35 14.39 -30.81 -10.85
CA ASP A 35 13.63 -31.63 -9.91
C ASP A 35 12.92 -30.77 -8.86
N TYR A 36 11.79 -31.28 -8.36
CA TYR A 36 11.12 -30.65 -7.23
C TYR A 36 12.06 -30.60 -6.01
N PRO A 37 12.15 -29.46 -5.32
CA PRO A 37 13.03 -29.34 -4.17
C PRO A 37 12.55 -30.25 -3.03
N ALA A 38 13.52 -30.79 -2.27
CA ALA A 38 13.22 -31.50 -1.04
C ALA A 38 12.61 -30.53 -0.02
N LEU A 39 11.45 -30.89 0.51
CA LEU A 39 10.78 -30.11 1.56
C LEU A 39 11.59 -30.20 2.86
N VAL A 40 11.94 -29.03 3.41
CA VAL A 40 12.59 -28.93 4.72
C VAL A 40 11.52 -28.76 5.80
N PRO A 41 11.66 -29.37 6.98
CA PRO A 41 10.72 -29.19 8.08
C PRO A 41 10.55 -27.71 8.45
N LEU A 42 9.29 -27.30 8.62
CA LEU A 42 8.93 -25.93 8.98
C LEU A 42 9.59 -25.44 10.30
N PRO A 43 9.72 -26.25 11.37
CA PRO A 43 10.35 -25.81 12.61
C PRO A 43 11.79 -25.32 12.43
N ASP A 44 12.56 -25.98 11.56
CA ASP A 44 13.97 -25.64 11.30
C ASP A 44 14.10 -24.31 10.57
N LEU A 45 13.17 -24.05 9.63
CA LEU A 45 13.08 -22.79 8.91
C LEU A 45 12.73 -21.62 9.84
N ILE A 46 11.80 -21.83 10.77
CA ILE A 46 11.43 -20.83 11.78
C ILE A 46 12.62 -20.53 12.69
N ALA A 47 13.30 -21.56 13.21
CA ALA A 47 14.46 -21.37 14.08
C ALA A 47 15.60 -20.61 13.38
N ARG A 48 15.88 -20.93 12.10
CA ARG A 48 16.89 -20.21 11.31
C ARG A 48 16.51 -18.75 11.07
N SER A 49 15.23 -18.45 10.80
CA SER A 49 14.76 -17.09 10.57
C SER A 49 14.96 -16.15 11.77
N GLN A 50 14.94 -16.70 12.98
CA GLN A 50 15.10 -15.93 14.21
C GLN A 50 16.57 -15.52 14.45
N THR A 51 17.52 -16.34 13.98
CA THR A 51 18.96 -16.12 14.17
C THR A 51 19.53 -15.03 13.26
N ASP A 52 19.07 -14.98 12.00
CA ASP A 52 19.57 -14.01 11.00
C ASP A 52 18.70 -12.73 10.90
N SER A 53 17.84 -12.50 11.90
CA SER A 53 16.85 -11.43 11.82
C SER A 53 17.53 -10.04 11.93
N THR A 54 17.72 -9.39 10.79
CA THR A 54 18.00 -7.94 10.67
C THR A 54 16.78 -7.09 11.15
N ILE A 55 15.70 -7.76 11.55
CA ILE A 55 14.41 -7.20 11.97
C ILE A 55 14.54 -6.31 13.22
N GLU A 56 15.45 -6.63 14.14
CA GLU A 56 15.70 -5.83 15.36
C GLU A 56 16.15 -4.39 15.04
N VAL A 57 16.95 -4.19 13.99
CA VAL A 57 17.44 -2.85 13.59
C VAL A 57 16.34 -2.05 12.89
N GLU A 58 15.54 -2.71 12.05
CA GLU A 58 14.42 -2.09 11.33
C GLU A 58 13.25 -1.72 12.27
N THR A 59 12.98 -2.54 13.29
CA THR A 59 11.95 -2.25 14.31
C THR A 59 12.27 -1.00 15.12
N LYS A 60 13.54 -0.80 15.53
CA LYS A 60 13.97 0.43 16.24
C LYS A 60 13.82 1.69 15.36
N ARG A 61 14.19 1.61 14.07
CA ARG A 61 14.01 2.71 13.11
C ARG A 61 12.53 3.05 12.91
N LEU A 62 11.68 2.03 12.81
CA LEU A 62 10.23 2.20 12.66
C LEU A 62 9.61 2.83 13.90
N ALA A 63 9.96 2.35 15.10
CA ALA A 63 9.48 2.92 16.36
C ALA A 63 9.85 4.41 16.49
N ALA A 64 11.10 4.78 16.16
CA ALA A 64 11.54 6.18 16.16
C ALA A 64 10.75 7.04 15.15
N ARG A 65 10.45 6.49 13.96
CA ARG A 65 9.62 7.17 12.96
C ARG A 65 8.18 7.37 13.45
N VAL A 66 7.58 6.36 14.06
CA VAL A 66 6.24 6.45 14.65
C VAL A 66 6.19 7.51 15.73
N ALA A 67 7.18 7.57 16.62
CA ALA A 67 7.26 8.60 17.65
C ALA A 67 7.31 10.02 17.05
N ARG A 68 8.14 10.24 16.04
CA ARG A 68 8.23 11.53 15.32
C ARG A 68 6.90 11.92 14.66
N LEU A 69 6.22 10.96 14.01
CA LEU A 69 4.93 11.21 13.37
C LEU A 69 3.85 11.59 14.40
N LYS A 70 3.79 10.88 15.53
CA LYS A 70 2.87 11.21 16.63
C LYS A 70 3.14 12.59 17.22
N ALA A 71 4.40 12.96 17.41
CA ALA A 71 4.78 14.30 17.88
C ALA A 71 4.33 15.39 16.90
N ARG A 72 4.55 15.20 15.59
CA ARG A 72 4.08 16.12 14.55
C ARG A 72 2.56 16.24 14.52
N ALA A 73 1.83 15.14 14.62
CA ALA A 73 0.37 15.14 14.64
C ALA A 73 -0.19 15.95 15.82
N ARG A 74 0.39 15.76 17.02
CA ARG A 74 0.01 16.54 18.23
C ARG A 74 0.27 18.03 18.04
N ALA A 75 1.42 18.40 17.46
CA ALA A 75 1.74 19.79 17.17
C ALA A 75 0.76 20.43 16.16
N LEU A 76 0.29 19.66 15.17
CA LEU A 76 -0.70 20.12 14.20
C LEU A 76 -2.11 20.22 14.81
N GLN A 77 -2.47 19.32 15.72
CA GLN A 77 -3.79 19.33 16.39
C GLN A 77 -3.95 20.50 17.37
N GLY A 78 -2.87 20.90 18.06
CA GLY A 78 -2.91 21.97 19.06
C GLY A 78 -2.93 23.40 18.49
N ARG A 79 -2.83 23.57 17.17
CA ARG A 79 -2.73 24.88 16.52
C ARG A 79 -3.72 24.99 15.38
N SER A 80 -4.59 26.01 15.42
CA SER A 80 -5.35 26.40 14.23
C SER A 80 -4.37 26.96 13.20
N ILE A 81 -4.14 26.22 12.10
CA ILE A 81 -3.22 26.63 11.03
C ILE A 81 -3.82 27.75 10.19
N ILE A 82 -5.15 27.79 10.12
CA ILE A 82 -5.95 28.85 9.48
C ILE A 82 -6.71 29.62 10.55
N ASP A 83 -6.78 30.94 10.41
CA ASP A 83 -7.63 31.76 11.26
C ASP A 83 -9.12 31.50 10.96
N GLY A 84 -9.99 31.93 11.88
CA GLY A 84 -11.43 31.69 11.76
C GLY A 84 -12.06 32.32 10.51
N ALA A 85 -11.59 33.50 10.08
CA ALA A 85 -12.14 34.18 8.91
C ALA A 85 -11.75 33.46 7.61
N THR A 86 -10.48 33.04 7.48
CA THR A 86 -10.03 32.22 6.35
C THR A 86 -10.78 30.89 6.29
N ARG A 87 -11.02 30.25 7.44
CA ARG A 87 -11.80 29.01 7.51
C ARG A 87 -13.24 29.20 7.02
N LEU A 88 -13.90 30.29 7.42
CA LEU A 88 -15.26 30.61 6.96
C LEU A 88 -15.31 30.83 5.44
N ARG A 89 -14.32 31.54 4.87
CA ARG A 89 -14.22 31.73 3.42
C ARG A 89 -14.11 30.40 2.67
N LEU A 90 -13.29 29.46 3.15
CA LEU A 90 -13.16 28.14 2.54
C LEU A 90 -14.45 27.34 2.61
N ILE A 91 -15.14 27.35 3.76
CA ILE A 91 -16.42 26.64 3.92
C ILE A 91 -17.47 27.19 2.96
N ASN A 92 -17.57 28.52 2.86
CA ASN A 92 -18.50 29.16 1.93
C ASN A 92 -18.15 28.84 0.46
N ALA A 93 -16.87 28.92 0.10
CA ALA A 93 -16.42 28.58 -1.25
C ALA A 93 -16.70 27.12 -1.64
N VAL A 94 -16.63 26.17 -0.69
CA VAL A 94 -17.02 24.77 -0.93
C VAL A 94 -18.53 24.64 -1.10
N LYS A 95 -19.32 25.37 -0.30
CA LYS A 95 -20.78 25.36 -0.36
C LYS A 95 -21.32 25.95 -1.67
N ASP A 96 -20.66 26.97 -2.18
CA ASP A 96 -21.05 27.69 -3.40
C ASP A 96 -20.51 27.05 -4.68
N ARG A 97 -19.75 25.96 -4.58
CA ARG A 97 -19.25 25.23 -5.76
C ARG A 97 -20.42 24.50 -6.42
N PRO A 98 -20.82 24.85 -7.66
CA PRO A 98 -21.80 24.06 -8.41
C PRO A 98 -21.23 22.67 -8.67
N ALA A 99 -22.10 21.66 -8.61
CA ALA A 99 -21.76 20.24 -8.79
C ALA A 99 -21.17 19.94 -10.18
#